data_AF-A0A8G2BMZ6-F1
#
_entry.id   AF-A0A8G2BMZ6-F1
#
_cell.length_a   1.000
_cell.length_b   1.000
_cell.length_c   1.000
_cell.angle_alpha   90.00
_cell.angle_beta   90.00
_cell.angle_gamma   90.00
#
_symmetry.space_group_name_H-M   'P 1'
#
loop_
_entity.id
_entity.type
_entity.pdbx_description
1 polymer ?
#
loop_
_entity_poly.entity_id
_entity_poly.type
_entity_poly.pdbx_seq_one_letter_code
_entity_poly.pdbx_strand_id
1 'polypeptide(L)'
;WQIGIDQIDLPIDAGLALGQHPLTSIRAVLPTVDTRQLRAMKVFLTDRGRNITTVMADRINSELGLSIIGTQTPSAVVPKVAKILGSGRSRALTLIRTELGRAYSAAGQERMTQAREVLPGLKKQWRRSGKLHPRPDHVVADGQIQEVADPFVIAGVKLAYPRDPEAPAKHTINCGCDSLPYMENWKVSNPDRLPFTDRERAANRFIRNFDGAVPSAADLEAPGGQT
;
A
#
# COMPACT_ATOMS: atom_id res chain seq x y z
N TRP A 1 -3.11 -0.71 -12.44
CA TRP A 1 -4.18 -0.08 -11.63
C TRP A 1 -5.17 -1.12 -11.17
N GLN A 2 -5.58 -1.99 -12.09
CA GLN A 2 -6.48 -3.11 -11.84
C GLN A 2 -6.17 -3.88 -10.56
N ILE A 3 -4.90 -4.18 -10.28
CA ILE A 3 -4.48 -4.85 -9.01
C ILE A 3 -5.03 -4.16 -7.76
N GLY A 4 -4.97 -2.82 -7.68
CA GLY A 4 -5.48 -2.08 -6.53
C GLY A 4 -7.00 -2.05 -6.46
N ILE A 5 -7.68 -2.11 -7.61
CA ILE A 5 -9.15 -2.22 -7.69
C ILE A 5 -9.59 -3.63 -7.27
N ASP A 6 -8.96 -4.66 -7.83
CA ASP A 6 -9.25 -6.07 -7.53
C ASP A 6 -9.01 -6.41 -6.06
N GLN A 7 -8.02 -5.78 -5.43
CA GLN A 7 -7.76 -5.90 -4.00
C GLN A 7 -8.94 -5.43 -3.13
N ILE A 8 -9.82 -4.60 -3.69
CA ILE A 8 -11.05 -4.14 -3.03
C ILE A 8 -12.27 -4.93 -3.52
N ASP A 9 -12.42 -5.07 -4.84
CA ASP A 9 -13.59 -5.70 -5.44
C ASP A 9 -13.69 -7.20 -5.10
N LEU A 10 -12.58 -7.95 -5.15
CA LEU A 10 -12.63 -9.41 -4.96
C LEU A 10 -13.07 -9.81 -3.55
N PRO A 11 -12.52 -9.22 -2.45
CA PRO A 11 -13.01 -9.55 -1.11
C PRO A 11 -14.46 -9.09 -0.89
N ILE A 12 -14.85 -7.94 -1.44
CA ILE A 12 -16.23 -7.45 -1.36
C ILE A 12 -17.17 -8.44 -2.04
N ASP A 13 -16.91 -8.81 -3.29
CA ASP A 13 -17.75 -9.72 -4.07
C ASP A 13 -17.87 -11.10 -3.37
N ALA A 14 -16.77 -11.59 -2.79
CA ALA A 14 -16.80 -12.79 -1.96
C ALA A 14 -17.68 -12.64 -0.72
N GLY A 15 -17.59 -11.51 -0.01
CA GLY A 15 -18.44 -11.22 1.16
C GLY A 15 -19.92 -11.10 0.79
N LEU A 16 -20.23 -10.43 -0.33
CA LEU A 16 -21.58 -10.26 -0.86
C LEU A 16 -22.23 -11.61 -1.21
N ALA A 17 -21.47 -12.49 -1.89
CA ALA A 17 -21.95 -13.83 -2.26
C ALA A 17 -22.28 -14.71 -1.04
N LEU A 18 -21.57 -14.52 0.08
CA LEU A 18 -21.80 -15.27 1.33
C LEU A 18 -22.89 -14.64 2.22
N GLY A 19 -23.10 -13.33 2.12
CA GLY A 19 -23.91 -12.54 3.04
C GLY A 19 -25.38 -12.35 2.67
N GLN A 20 -25.90 -13.03 1.65
CA GLN A 20 -27.27 -12.83 1.12
C GLN A 20 -27.57 -11.36 0.74
N HIS A 21 -26.56 -10.60 0.32
CA HIS A 21 -26.77 -9.24 -0.16
C HIS A 21 -27.45 -9.26 -1.55
N PRO A 22 -28.33 -8.30 -1.89
CA PRO A 22 -28.98 -8.26 -3.21
C PRO A 22 -27.98 -8.06 -4.37
N LEU A 23 -26.81 -7.49 -4.08
CA LEU A 23 -25.70 -7.39 -5.03
C LEU A 23 -24.82 -8.62 -4.95
N THR A 24 -24.42 -9.16 -6.10
CA THR A 24 -23.45 -10.25 -6.23
C THR A 24 -22.07 -9.79 -6.72
N SER A 25 -22.01 -8.59 -7.32
CA SER A 25 -20.75 -7.94 -7.68
C SER A 25 -20.86 -6.44 -7.56
N ILE A 26 -19.91 -5.83 -6.86
CA ILE A 26 -19.81 -4.38 -6.74
C ILE A 26 -19.38 -3.72 -8.05
N ARG A 27 -18.64 -4.45 -8.88
CA ARG A 27 -18.20 -3.97 -10.20
C ARG A 27 -19.36 -3.75 -11.17
N ALA A 28 -20.48 -4.43 -10.97
CA ALA A 28 -21.67 -4.27 -11.80
C ALA A 28 -22.42 -2.96 -11.53
N VAL A 29 -22.25 -2.36 -10.35
CA VAL A 29 -23.00 -1.16 -9.92
C VAL A 29 -22.15 0.09 -9.80
N LEU A 30 -20.85 -0.05 -9.58
CA LEU A 30 -19.96 1.10 -9.46
C LEU A 30 -19.48 1.59 -10.83
N PRO A 31 -19.28 2.91 -10.99
CA PRO A 31 -18.60 3.43 -12.15
C PRO A 31 -17.19 2.85 -12.29
N THR A 32 -16.63 2.92 -13.49
CA THR A 32 -15.21 2.62 -13.68
C THR A 32 -14.37 3.69 -12.99
N VAL A 33 -13.30 3.29 -12.31
CA VAL A 33 -12.38 4.25 -11.71
C VAL A 33 -11.73 5.06 -12.82
N ASP A 34 -11.86 6.39 -12.79
CA ASP A 34 -11.29 7.25 -13.82
C ASP A 34 -9.75 7.19 -13.76
N THR A 35 -9.18 6.42 -14.68
CA THR A 35 -7.74 6.24 -14.77
C THR A 35 -6.99 7.54 -15.10
N ARG A 36 -7.67 8.56 -15.66
CA ARG A 36 -7.11 9.90 -15.88
C ARG A 36 -6.99 10.66 -14.56
N GLN A 37 -8.00 10.59 -13.69
CA GLN A 37 -7.92 11.16 -12.34
C GLN A 37 -6.83 10.47 -11.53
N LEU A 38 -6.79 9.14 -11.59
CA LEU A 38 -5.72 8.36 -10.98
C LEU A 38 -4.34 8.75 -11.52
N ARG A 39 -4.15 8.95 -12.83
CA ARG A 39 -2.90 9.47 -13.44
C ARG A 39 -2.61 10.93 -13.07
N ALA A 40 -3.63 11.76 -12.83
CA ALA A 40 -3.50 13.18 -12.47
C ALA A 40 -3.19 13.38 -10.98
N MET A 41 -3.68 12.51 -10.09
CA MET A 41 -3.35 12.44 -8.66
C MET A 41 -1.86 12.08 -8.39
N LYS A 42 -1.04 11.99 -9.44
CA LYS A 42 0.28 11.36 -9.46
C LYS A 42 1.36 12.29 -10.01
N VAL A 43 1.67 13.32 -9.23
CA VAL A 43 2.99 13.94 -9.27
C VAL A 43 3.96 12.94 -8.63
N PHE A 44 4.45 12.00 -9.43
CA PHE A 44 5.10 10.81 -8.89
C PHE A 44 6.56 10.98 -8.47
N LEU A 45 7.25 12.02 -8.93
CA LEU A 45 8.71 12.07 -8.81
C LEU A 45 9.30 13.45 -8.57
N THR A 46 8.52 14.52 -8.70
CA THR A 46 9.10 15.87 -8.78
C THR A 46 9.51 16.43 -7.42
N ASP A 47 8.93 15.96 -6.30
CA ASP A 47 9.15 16.60 -5.00
C ASP A 47 10.11 15.87 -4.05
N ARG A 48 10.35 14.56 -4.24
CA ARG A 48 11.08 13.74 -3.23
C ARG A 48 12.37 13.10 -3.73
N GLY A 49 12.57 13.01 -5.03
CA GLY A 49 13.87 12.66 -5.59
C GLY A 49 14.72 13.92 -5.66
N ARG A 50 15.47 14.25 -4.59
CA ARG A 50 16.58 15.21 -4.69
C ARG A 50 17.38 14.79 -5.94
N ASN A 51 17.34 15.61 -7.01
CA ASN A 51 17.97 15.39 -8.33
C ASN A 51 17.16 14.59 -9.39
N ILE A 52 15.85 14.81 -9.54
CA ILE A 52 15.10 14.36 -10.74
C ILE A 52 14.58 15.59 -11.49
N THR A 53 14.98 15.77 -12.75
CA THR A 53 14.40 16.81 -13.62
C THR A 53 12.99 16.42 -14.05
N THR A 54 12.14 17.39 -14.42
CA THR A 54 10.80 17.12 -14.95
C THR A 54 10.85 16.14 -16.14
N VAL A 55 11.83 16.32 -17.03
CA VAL A 55 12.05 15.43 -18.18
C VAL A 55 12.37 13.99 -17.74
N MET A 56 13.21 13.81 -16.71
CA MET A 56 13.49 12.49 -16.16
C MET A 56 12.23 11.89 -15.52
N ALA A 57 11.47 12.69 -14.77
CA ALA A 57 10.21 12.27 -14.15
C ALA A 57 9.21 11.77 -15.21
N ASP A 58 9.04 12.50 -16.32
CA ASP A 58 8.11 12.14 -17.40
C ASP A 58 8.50 10.82 -18.08
N ARG A 59 9.80 10.60 -18.30
CA ARG A 59 10.31 9.35 -18.87
C ARG A 59 10.09 8.18 -17.92
N ILE A 60 10.33 8.36 -16.62
CA ILE A 60 10.09 7.31 -15.63
C ILE A 60 8.58 7.04 -15.51
N ASN A 61 7.74 8.08 -15.51
CA ASN A 61 6.29 7.94 -15.46
C ASN A 61 5.74 7.18 -16.67
N SER A 62 6.31 7.38 -17.86
CA SER A 62 5.97 6.59 -19.04
C SER A 62 6.24 5.09 -18.82
N GLU A 63 7.42 4.75 -18.31
CA GLU A 63 7.79 3.35 -18.05
C GLU A 63 6.95 2.72 -16.92
N LEU A 64 6.66 3.46 -15.86
CA LEU A 64 5.75 3.03 -14.79
C LEU A 64 4.32 2.85 -15.33
N GLY A 65 3.85 3.77 -16.16
CA GLY A 65 2.53 3.72 -16.79
C GLY A 65 2.32 2.45 -17.59
N LEU A 66 3.31 2.07 -18.41
CA LEU A 66 3.34 0.81 -19.15
C LEU A 66 3.27 -0.41 -18.22
N SER A 67 4.02 -0.39 -17.12
CA SER A 67 3.97 -1.50 -16.15
C SER A 67 2.62 -1.62 -15.44
N ILE A 68 2.01 -0.48 -15.11
CA ILE A 68 0.72 -0.41 -14.43
C ILE A 68 -0.43 -0.96 -15.29
N ILE A 69 -0.34 -0.87 -16.61
CA ILE A 69 -1.31 -1.43 -17.57
C ILE A 69 -0.95 -2.85 -18.03
N GLY A 70 0.16 -3.41 -17.53
CA GLY A 70 0.57 -4.78 -17.81
C GLY A 70 1.32 -4.99 -19.12
N THR A 71 1.71 -3.94 -19.85
CA THR A 71 2.51 -4.10 -21.08
C THR A 71 3.96 -4.50 -20.79
N GLN A 72 4.44 -4.25 -19.56
CA GLN A 72 5.75 -4.72 -19.12
C GLN A 72 5.78 -5.09 -17.64
N THR A 73 6.66 -6.03 -17.30
CA THR A 73 6.86 -6.45 -15.92
C THR A 73 7.68 -5.41 -15.14
N PRO A 74 7.48 -5.29 -13.81
CA PRO A 74 8.32 -4.42 -12.98
C PRO A 74 9.81 -4.72 -13.12
N SER A 75 10.20 -5.98 -13.32
CA SER A 75 11.60 -6.39 -13.49
C SER A 75 12.24 -5.85 -14.78
N ALA A 76 11.45 -5.71 -15.85
CA ALA A 76 11.88 -5.11 -17.12
C ALA A 76 11.99 -3.58 -17.04
N VAL A 77 11.22 -2.94 -16.16
CA VAL A 77 11.24 -1.48 -15.93
C VAL A 77 12.50 -1.03 -15.20
N VAL A 78 12.98 -1.84 -14.25
CA VAL A 78 14.15 -1.53 -13.40
C VAL A 78 15.40 -1.08 -14.18
N PRO A 79 15.91 -1.83 -15.17
CA PRO A 79 17.10 -1.40 -15.90
C PRO A 79 16.89 -0.09 -16.68
N LYS A 80 15.68 0.14 -17.21
CA LYS A 80 15.35 1.37 -17.95
C LYS A 80 15.35 2.60 -17.02
N VAL A 81 14.71 2.48 -15.87
CA VAL A 81 14.68 3.54 -14.85
C VAL A 81 16.08 3.79 -14.28
N ALA A 82 16.89 2.74 -14.06
CA ALA A 82 18.29 2.89 -13.63
C ALA A 82 19.09 3.74 -14.62
N LYS A 83 18.93 3.48 -15.92
CA LYS A 83 19.55 4.26 -17.00
C LYS A 83 19.08 5.72 -17.01
N ILE A 84 17.78 5.98 -16.87
CA ILE A 84 17.24 7.35 -16.83
C ILE A 84 17.81 8.13 -15.63
N LEU A 85 17.88 7.49 -14.46
CA LEU A 85 18.38 8.11 -13.23
C LEU A 85 19.90 8.29 -13.19
N GLY A 86 20.65 7.64 -14.09
CA GLY A 86 22.10 7.52 -13.95
C GLY A 86 22.51 6.88 -12.61
N SER A 87 21.71 5.95 -12.10
CA SER A 87 21.87 5.39 -10.75
C SER A 87 21.87 3.86 -10.73
N GLY A 88 22.30 3.27 -9.61
CA GLY A 88 22.34 1.83 -9.44
C GLY A 88 20.96 1.16 -9.46
N ARG A 89 20.94 -0.13 -9.82
CA ARG A 89 19.73 -0.97 -9.88
C ARG A 89 18.91 -0.95 -8.60
N SER A 90 19.56 -0.89 -7.43
CA SER A 90 18.91 -0.85 -6.12
C SER A 90 18.02 0.40 -5.93
N ARG A 91 18.52 1.58 -6.35
CA ARG A 91 17.77 2.84 -6.27
C ARG A 91 16.56 2.80 -7.21
N ALA A 92 16.76 2.36 -8.45
CA ALA A 92 15.67 2.20 -9.41
C ALA A 92 14.60 1.23 -8.91
N LEU A 93 15.00 0.11 -8.31
CA LEU A 93 14.08 -0.87 -7.74
C LEU A 93 13.26 -0.30 -6.57
N THR A 94 13.90 0.47 -5.69
CA THR A 94 13.22 1.14 -4.58
C THR A 94 12.18 2.14 -5.07
N LEU A 95 12.53 2.94 -6.08
CA LEU A 95 11.58 3.86 -6.72
C LEU A 95 10.40 3.10 -7.32
N ILE A 96 10.67 2.10 -8.17
CA ILE A 96 9.61 1.34 -8.85
C ILE A 96 8.68 0.67 -7.85
N ARG A 97 9.20 0.02 -6.81
CA ARG A 97 8.38 -0.62 -5.76
C ARG A 97 7.50 0.41 -5.04
N THR A 98 8.07 1.57 -4.73
CA THR A 98 7.34 2.63 -4.02
C THR A 98 6.22 3.20 -4.89
N GLU A 99 6.52 3.54 -6.14
CA GLU A 99 5.57 4.24 -7.02
C GLU A 99 4.50 3.30 -7.60
N LEU A 100 4.84 2.04 -7.90
CA LEU A 100 3.84 1.03 -8.26
C LEU A 100 2.95 0.69 -7.06
N GLY A 101 3.53 0.51 -5.87
CA GLY A 101 2.74 0.28 -4.66
C GLY A 101 1.80 1.44 -4.35
N ARG A 102 2.28 2.69 -4.49
CA ARG A 102 1.44 3.90 -4.32
C ARG A 102 0.31 3.92 -5.35
N ALA A 103 0.58 3.51 -6.59
CA ALA A 103 -0.46 3.36 -7.61
C ALA A 103 -1.58 2.45 -7.14
N TYR A 104 -1.24 1.27 -6.62
CA TYR A 104 -2.25 0.30 -6.22
C TYR A 104 -3.02 0.78 -5.00
N SER A 105 -2.35 1.35 -3.99
CA SER A 105 -3.02 1.89 -2.81
C SER A 105 -3.96 3.06 -3.10
N ALA A 106 -3.57 3.99 -3.99
CA ALA A 106 -4.43 5.09 -4.38
C ALA A 106 -5.67 4.60 -5.14
N ALA A 107 -5.51 3.63 -6.06
CA ALA A 107 -6.65 3.03 -6.75
C ALA A 107 -7.57 2.25 -5.81
N GLY A 108 -7.02 1.53 -4.83
CA GLY A 108 -7.81 0.85 -3.81
C GLY A 108 -8.58 1.83 -2.93
N GLN A 109 -7.94 2.93 -2.50
CA GLN A 109 -8.63 3.96 -1.73
C GLN A 109 -9.78 4.59 -2.51
N GLU A 110 -9.54 5.00 -3.75
CA GLU A 110 -10.58 5.55 -4.62
C GLU A 110 -11.74 4.56 -4.80
N ARG A 111 -11.42 3.28 -5.00
CA ARG A 111 -12.44 2.24 -5.13
C ARG A 111 -13.26 2.05 -3.86
N MET A 112 -12.64 2.07 -2.68
CA MET A 112 -13.36 2.03 -1.41
C MET A 112 -14.25 3.27 -1.21
N THR A 113 -13.79 4.46 -1.64
CA THR A 113 -14.59 5.69 -1.61
C THR A 113 -15.86 5.54 -2.45
N GLN A 114 -15.77 4.94 -3.64
CA GLN A 114 -16.96 4.65 -4.46
C GLN A 114 -17.84 3.58 -3.82
N ALA A 115 -17.23 2.51 -3.31
CA ALA A 115 -17.92 1.36 -2.74
C ALA A 115 -18.76 1.70 -1.50
N ARG A 116 -18.30 2.63 -0.66
CA ARG A 116 -19.02 2.98 0.58
C ARG A 116 -20.40 3.59 0.32
N GLU A 117 -20.61 4.19 -0.87
CA GLU A 117 -21.90 4.78 -1.26
C GLU A 117 -22.99 3.71 -1.47
N VAL A 118 -22.58 2.48 -1.82
CA VAL A 118 -23.50 1.35 -2.05
C VAL A 118 -23.39 0.26 -0.99
N LEU A 119 -22.37 0.31 -0.13
CA LEU A 119 -22.15 -0.60 1.00
C LEU A 119 -22.06 0.18 2.31
N PRO A 120 -23.19 0.44 2.97
CA PRO A 120 -23.21 1.04 4.30
C PRO A 120 -22.38 0.22 5.29
N GLY A 121 -21.55 0.91 6.08
CA GLY A 121 -20.67 0.25 7.06
C GLY A 121 -19.39 -0.34 6.47
N LEU A 122 -19.09 -0.10 5.19
CA LEU A 122 -17.77 -0.40 4.63
C LEU A 122 -16.71 0.48 5.32
N LYS A 123 -15.72 -0.20 5.90
CA LYS A 123 -14.54 0.37 6.53
C LYS A 123 -13.29 -0.11 5.80
N LYS A 124 -12.13 0.36 6.24
CA LYS A 124 -10.83 -0.10 5.75
C LYS A 124 -9.96 -0.56 6.91
N GLN A 125 -9.14 -1.57 6.65
CA GLN A 125 -8.22 -2.14 7.62
C GLN A 125 -6.78 -2.07 7.12
N TRP A 126 -5.89 -1.59 7.97
CA TRP A 126 -4.45 -1.61 7.72
C TRP A 126 -3.90 -3.02 7.88
N ARG A 127 -3.20 -3.51 6.85
CA ARG A 127 -2.54 -4.81 6.85
C ARG A 127 -1.05 -4.66 6.62
N ARG A 128 -0.24 -5.12 7.57
CA ARG A 128 1.22 -5.14 7.42
C ARG A 128 1.66 -6.08 6.31
N SER A 129 2.82 -5.80 5.71
CA SER A 129 3.50 -6.77 4.84
C SER A 129 4.10 -7.95 5.60
N GLY A 130 4.31 -9.08 4.93
CA GLY A 130 5.12 -10.21 5.41
C GLY A 130 6.64 -10.02 5.25
N LYS A 131 7.15 -8.78 5.38
CA LYS A 131 8.59 -8.51 5.25
C LYS A 131 9.33 -9.01 6.48
N LEU A 132 10.51 -9.62 6.28
CA LEU A 132 11.38 -10.08 7.36
C LEU A 132 11.93 -8.94 8.23
N HIS A 133 12.08 -7.75 7.66
CA HIS A 133 12.49 -6.55 8.39
C HIS A 133 11.41 -5.46 8.25
N PRO A 134 10.29 -5.60 8.96
CA PRO A 134 9.22 -4.61 8.94
C PRO A 134 9.60 -3.43 9.83
N ARG A 135 8.93 -2.30 9.60
CA ARG A 135 9.01 -1.15 10.52
C ARG A 135 8.12 -1.43 11.72
N PRO A 136 8.61 -1.27 12.97
CA PRO A 136 7.81 -1.50 14.16
C PRO A 136 6.48 -0.73 14.16
N ASP A 137 6.49 0.56 13.81
CA ASP A 137 5.28 1.39 13.72
C ASP A 137 4.19 0.78 12.81
N HIS A 138 4.60 0.12 11.73
CA HIS A 138 3.68 -0.48 10.75
C HIS A 138 3.15 -1.82 11.22
N VAL A 139 3.91 -2.55 12.06
CA VAL A 139 3.48 -3.77 12.75
C VAL A 139 2.45 -3.43 13.82
N VAL A 140 2.71 -2.38 14.60
CA VAL A 140 1.81 -1.93 15.67
C VAL A 140 0.45 -1.52 15.11
N ALA A 141 0.47 -0.81 13.97
CA ALA A 141 -0.73 -0.36 13.28
C ALA A 141 -1.48 -1.49 12.54
N ASP A 142 -0.91 -2.69 12.44
CA ASP A 142 -1.58 -3.83 11.83
C ASP A 142 -2.92 -4.12 12.51
N GLY A 143 -3.94 -4.42 11.71
CA GLY A 143 -5.30 -4.63 12.18
C GLY A 143 -6.09 -3.35 12.48
N GLN A 144 -5.48 -2.16 12.44
CA GLN A 144 -6.19 -0.89 12.65
C GLN A 144 -7.33 -0.74 11.63
N ILE A 145 -8.55 -0.59 12.13
CA ILE A 145 -9.76 -0.36 11.32
C ILE A 145 -10.12 1.13 11.42
N GLN A 146 -10.45 1.73 10.28
CA GLN A 146 -10.92 3.12 10.18
C GLN A 146 -12.08 3.20 9.20
N GLU A 147 -12.91 4.22 9.34
CA GLU A 147 -13.83 4.59 8.26
C GLU A 147 -13.04 4.85 6.97
N VAL A 148 -13.66 4.59 5.81
CA VAL A 148 -12.98 4.75 4.52
C VAL A 148 -12.40 6.17 4.33
N ALA A 149 -13.13 7.19 4.80
CA ALA A 149 -12.72 8.60 4.73
C ALA A 149 -11.67 8.99 5.77
N ASP A 150 -11.55 8.24 6.87
CA ASP A 150 -10.66 8.61 7.98
C ASP A 150 -9.24 8.08 7.72
N PRO A 151 -8.18 8.82 8.13
CA PRO A 151 -6.82 8.36 7.95
C PRO A 151 -6.44 7.27 8.95
N PHE A 152 -5.54 6.38 8.55
CA PHE A 152 -4.79 5.54 9.48
C PHE A 152 -3.80 6.40 10.26
N VAL A 153 -3.53 6.02 11.50
CA VAL A 153 -2.51 6.64 12.35
C VAL A 153 -1.33 5.69 12.54
N ILE A 154 -0.15 6.10 12.05
CA ILE A 154 1.10 5.34 12.11
C ILE A 154 2.12 6.16 12.89
N ALA A 155 2.37 5.79 14.16
CA ALA A 155 3.26 6.54 15.06
C ALA A 155 2.97 8.06 15.07
N GLY A 156 1.68 8.43 15.19
CA GLY A 156 1.21 9.81 15.19
C GLY A 156 1.07 10.46 13.82
N VAL A 157 1.54 9.82 12.74
CA VAL A 157 1.40 10.33 11.37
C VAL A 157 0.10 9.81 10.75
N LYS A 158 -0.71 10.72 10.19
CA LYS A 158 -1.94 10.40 9.46
C LYS A 158 -1.62 10.02 8.01
N LEU A 159 -2.13 8.86 7.57
CA LEU A 159 -2.02 8.36 6.20
C LEU A 159 -3.42 8.00 5.71
N ALA A 160 -3.87 8.57 4.59
CA ALA A 160 -5.14 8.16 3.98
C ALA A 160 -5.11 6.69 3.54
N TYR A 161 -3.95 6.23 3.06
CA TYR A 161 -3.70 4.87 2.59
C TYR A 161 -2.20 4.50 2.66
N PRO A 162 -1.80 3.22 2.54
CA PRO A 162 -0.39 2.84 2.50
C PRO A 162 0.36 3.54 1.38
N ARG A 163 1.58 4.02 1.66
CA ARG A 163 2.42 4.77 0.70
C ARG A 163 1.84 6.12 0.26
N ASP A 164 0.92 6.69 1.07
CA ASP A 164 0.41 8.04 0.92
C ASP A 164 1.53 9.06 0.63
N PRO A 165 1.51 9.77 -0.50
CA PRO A 165 2.53 10.75 -0.84
C PRO A 165 2.58 11.93 0.12
N GLU A 166 1.55 12.22 0.92
CA GLU A 166 1.59 13.32 1.89
C GLU A 166 2.39 12.93 3.15
N ALA A 167 2.49 11.64 3.45
CA ALA A 167 3.22 11.16 4.62
C ALA A 167 4.75 11.13 4.42
N PRO A 168 5.55 11.26 5.50
CA PRO A 168 7.02 11.24 5.42
C PRO A 168 7.57 9.97 4.79
N ALA A 169 8.73 10.10 4.13
CA ALA A 169 9.44 9.01 3.45
C ALA A 169 9.63 7.75 4.33
N LYS A 170 9.85 7.93 5.64
CA LYS A 170 10.02 6.84 6.62
C LYS A 170 8.82 5.88 6.69
N HIS A 171 7.62 6.34 6.35
CA HIS A 171 6.40 5.51 6.35
C HIS A 171 5.96 5.06 4.95
N THR A 172 6.59 5.54 3.88
CA THR A 172 6.07 5.38 2.52
C THR A 172 7.03 4.62 1.61
N ILE A 173 8.32 4.96 1.61
CA ILE A 173 9.31 4.34 0.72
C ILE A 173 9.45 2.85 1.03
N ASN A 174 9.46 2.00 0.00
CA ASN A 174 9.55 0.55 0.14
C ASN A 174 8.50 -0.02 1.14
N CYS A 175 7.41 0.66 1.43
CA CYS A 175 6.34 0.09 2.26
C CYS A 175 5.65 -1.03 1.46
N GLY A 176 5.41 -2.19 2.10
CA GLY A 176 4.66 -3.30 1.50
C GLY A 176 3.28 -3.51 2.13
N CYS A 177 2.85 -2.64 3.03
CA CYS A 177 1.57 -2.74 3.72
C CYS A 177 0.42 -2.41 2.77
N ASP A 178 -0.77 -2.88 3.06
CA ASP A 178 -1.96 -2.76 2.23
C ASP A 178 -3.17 -2.28 3.03
N SER A 179 -4.17 -1.77 2.33
CA SER A 179 -5.46 -1.39 2.91
C SER A 179 -6.50 -2.35 2.37
N LEU A 180 -7.10 -3.14 3.24
CA LEU A 180 -8.11 -4.12 2.90
C LEU A 180 -9.51 -3.53 3.17
N PRO A 181 -10.53 -3.85 2.35
CA PRO A 181 -11.91 -3.54 2.72
C PRO A 181 -12.29 -4.37 3.96
N TYR A 182 -13.11 -3.79 4.83
CA TYR A 182 -13.56 -4.43 6.06
C TYR A 182 -15.03 -4.14 6.31
N MET A 183 -15.77 -5.16 6.75
CA MET A 183 -17.11 -5.00 7.31
C MET A 183 -17.22 -5.86 8.57
N GLU A 184 -17.94 -5.36 9.59
CA GLU A 184 -18.05 -6.01 10.90
C GLU A 184 -18.68 -7.41 10.84
N ASN A 185 -19.57 -7.64 9.87
CA ASN A 185 -20.25 -8.91 9.67
C ASN A 185 -19.44 -9.94 8.87
N TRP A 186 -18.24 -9.60 8.38
CA TRP A 186 -17.43 -10.52 7.59
C TRP A 186 -16.68 -11.53 8.45
N LYS A 187 -16.69 -12.79 8.01
CA LYS A 187 -15.80 -13.82 8.55
C LYS A 187 -14.45 -13.74 7.84
N VAL A 188 -13.50 -13.04 8.46
CA VAL A 188 -12.13 -12.91 7.96
C VAL A 188 -11.17 -13.80 8.74
N SER A 189 -10.14 -14.35 8.07
CA SER A 189 -9.20 -15.27 8.72
C SER A 189 -8.37 -14.60 9.82
N ASN A 190 -8.06 -13.30 9.67
CA ASN A 190 -7.27 -12.53 10.62
C ASN A 190 -7.95 -11.17 10.84
N PRO A 191 -8.97 -11.09 11.71
CA PRO A 191 -9.68 -9.84 11.98
C PRO A 191 -8.80 -8.81 12.70
N ASP A 192 -7.84 -9.27 13.49
CA ASP A 192 -6.92 -8.40 14.24
C ASP A 192 -5.56 -8.32 13.52
N ARG A 193 -4.46 -8.34 14.29
CA ARG A 193 -3.10 -8.41 13.76
C ARG A 193 -2.82 -9.75 13.12
N LEU A 194 -2.09 -9.71 12.01
CA LEU A 194 -1.63 -10.88 11.28
C LEU A 194 -0.55 -11.58 12.12
N PRO A 195 -0.75 -12.85 12.50
CA PRO A 195 0.26 -13.61 13.23
C PRO A 195 1.58 -13.67 12.46
N PHE A 196 2.69 -13.61 13.18
CA PHE A 196 4.01 -13.78 12.58
C PHE A 196 4.29 -15.23 12.26
N THR A 197 4.83 -15.46 11.06
CA THR A 197 5.35 -16.76 10.65
C THR A 197 6.65 -17.09 11.39
N ASP A 198 6.97 -18.38 11.47
CA ASP A 198 8.24 -18.84 12.08
C ASP A 198 9.46 -18.23 11.38
N ARG A 199 9.37 -18.04 10.06
CA ARG A 199 10.43 -17.39 9.27
C ARG A 199 10.63 -15.93 9.68
N GLU A 200 9.55 -15.19 9.90
CA GLU A 200 9.62 -13.79 10.36
C GLU A 200 10.22 -13.71 11.76
N ARG A 201 9.81 -14.61 12.67
CA ARG A 201 10.40 -14.71 14.01
C ARG A 201 11.89 -15.07 13.93
N ALA A 202 12.27 -16.10 13.18
CA ALA A 202 13.67 -16.48 13.05
C ALA A 202 14.57 -15.35 12.51
N ALA A 203 14.05 -14.55 11.57
CA ALA A 203 14.83 -13.51 10.90
C ALA A 203 14.97 -12.19 11.67
N ASN A 204 14.15 -11.93 12.70
CA ASN A 204 14.06 -10.59 13.27
C ASN A 204 13.81 -10.57 14.79
N ARG A 205 14.72 -9.93 15.53
CA ARG A 205 14.64 -9.80 17.01
C ARG A 205 13.38 -9.08 17.47
N PHE A 206 13.00 -7.98 16.82
CA PHE A 206 11.78 -7.25 17.16
C PHE A 206 10.55 -8.15 17.02
N ILE A 207 10.44 -8.90 15.91
CA ILE A 207 9.33 -9.82 15.70
C ILE A 207 9.29 -10.96 16.72
N ARG A 208 10.45 -11.51 17.12
CA ARG A 208 10.51 -12.55 18.17
C ARG A 208 9.95 -12.08 19.49
N ASN A 209 10.23 -10.83 19.83
CA ASN A 209 9.91 -10.25 21.14
C ASN A 209 8.63 -9.40 21.11
N PHE A 210 7.95 -9.29 19.97
CA PHE A 210 6.74 -8.49 19.85
C PHE A 210 5.59 -9.16 20.60
N ASP A 211 5.12 -8.49 21.65
CA ASP A 211 4.05 -8.91 22.56
C ASP A 211 2.69 -8.24 22.25
N GLY A 212 2.65 -7.36 21.24
CA GLY A 212 1.47 -6.60 20.88
C GLY A 212 1.42 -5.17 21.45
N ALA A 213 2.38 -4.77 22.28
CA ALA A 213 2.48 -3.40 22.75
C ALA A 213 3.12 -2.49 21.68
N VAL A 214 2.85 -1.18 21.76
CA VAL A 214 3.63 -0.17 21.03
C VAL A 214 5.05 -0.20 21.62
N PRO A 215 6.09 -0.55 20.85
CA PRO A 215 7.46 -0.54 21.34
C PRO A 215 7.80 0.86 21.85
N SER A 216 8.47 0.93 22.99
CA SER A 216 8.97 2.19 23.53
C SER A 216 10.02 2.78 22.58
N ALA A 217 10.31 4.08 22.67
CA ALA A 217 11.34 4.71 21.84
C ALA A 217 12.72 4.00 21.94
N ALA A 218 13.01 3.35 23.07
CA ALA A 218 14.23 2.57 23.28
C ALA A 218 14.27 1.24 22.50
N ASP A 219 13.12 0.66 22.16
CA ASP A 219 13.04 -0.58 21.38
C ASP A 219 13.26 -0.34 19.87
N LEU A 220 13.16 0.92 19.45
CA LEU A 220 13.38 1.37 18.07
C LEU A 220 14.84 1.69 17.75
N GLU A 221 15.72 1.74 18.76
CA GLU A 221 17.16 1.96 18.59
C GLU A 221 17.95 0.66 18.70
N ALA A 222 18.36 0.11 17.55
CA ALA A 222 19.51 -0.79 17.44
C ALA A 222 20.17 -0.61 16.06
N PRO A 223 21.49 -0.82 15.96
CA PRO A 223 22.47 0.19 15.55
C PRO A 223 22.48 0.44 14.05
N GLY A 224 22.93 1.64 13.68
CA GLY A 224 23.05 2.09 12.30
C GLY A 224 23.71 1.06 11.39
N GLY A 225 23.00 0.74 10.30
CA GLY A 225 23.61 0.29 9.06
C GLY A 225 24.04 1.52 8.26
N GLN A 226 25.33 1.82 8.32
CA GLN A 226 26.02 2.72 7.41
C GLN A 226 25.97 2.22 5.95
N THR A 227 26.22 3.17 5.05
CA THR A 227 26.36 3.13 3.57
C THR A 227 25.08 3.13 2.74
#